data_AF-A0A4Y2HHL2-F1
#
_entry.id   AF-A0A4Y2HHL2-F1
#
_cell.length_a   1.000
_cell.length_b   1.000
_cell.length_c   1.000
_cell.angle_alpha   90.00
_cell.angle_beta   90.00
_cell.angle_gamma   90.00
#
_symmetry.space_group_name_H-M   'P 1'
#
loop_
_entity.id
_entity.type
_entity.pdbx_description
1 polymer ?
#
loop_
_entity_poly.entity_id
_entity_poly.type
_entity_poly.pdbx_seq_one_letter_code
_entity_poly.pdbx_strand_id
1 'polypeptide(L)'
;TQALAVLALVCTAKQPHDVFDMDEIKELTTELKKRQYRNGTVENLKTTTLVLQALFASQSEADEDNFDEEKALKQILRSQKDGSFGNVPNIYYALPVLQCRSLVNISSSHCKAPVIDGNSMSICLFSAASL
;
A
#
# COMPACT_ATOMS: atom_id res chain seq x y z
N THR A 1 4.32 0.53 -12.07
CA THR A 1 4.53 1.99 -12.11
C THR A 1 3.23 2.75 -11.88
N GLN A 2 2.10 2.40 -12.49
CA GLN A 2 0.80 3.06 -12.23
C GLN A 2 0.22 2.88 -10.81
N ALA A 3 0.28 1.69 -10.21
CA ALA A 3 -0.22 1.48 -8.84
C ALA A 3 0.47 2.40 -7.82
N LEU A 4 1.76 2.67 -8.02
CA LEU A 4 2.50 3.62 -7.18
C LEU A 4 2.07 5.07 -7.44
N ALA A 5 1.70 5.41 -8.67
CA ALA A 5 1.11 6.72 -8.98
C ALA A 5 -0.23 6.89 -8.26
N VAL A 6 -1.13 5.90 -8.30
CA VAL A 6 -2.39 5.95 -7.54
C VAL A 6 -2.13 6.15 -6.04
N LEU A 7 -1.18 5.42 -5.45
CA LEU A 7 -0.79 5.63 -4.05
C LEU A 7 -0.31 7.06 -3.77
N ALA A 8 0.49 7.63 -4.67
CA ALA A 8 0.98 9.01 -4.54
C ALA A 8 -0.16 10.02 -4.66
N LEU A 9 -1.03 9.89 -5.67
CA LEU A 9 -2.17 10.78 -5.89
C LEU A 9 -3.13 10.75 -4.69
N VAL A 10 -3.45 9.54 -4.17
CA VAL A 10 -4.27 9.40 -2.95
C VAL A 10 -3.59 10.03 -1.73
N CYS A 11 -2.26 9.95 -1.63
CA CYS A 11 -1.54 10.60 -0.54
C CYS A 11 -1.65 12.13 -0.63
N THR A 12 -1.51 12.70 -1.82
CA THR A 12 -1.69 14.14 -2.07
C THR A 12 -3.13 14.57 -1.80
N ALA A 13 -4.12 13.81 -2.28
CA ALA A 13 -5.55 14.10 -2.07
C ALA A 13 -5.98 14.11 -0.58
N LYS A 14 -5.21 13.46 0.30
CA LYS A 14 -5.45 13.47 1.75
C LYS A 14 -4.85 14.68 2.47
N GLN A 15 -4.06 15.51 1.79
CA GLN A 15 -3.51 16.72 2.38
C GLN A 15 -4.61 17.79 2.52
N PRO A 16 -4.68 18.49 3.66
CA PRO A 16 -5.80 19.39 3.98
C PRO A 16 -5.90 20.66 3.13
N HIS A 17 -4.92 20.93 2.26
CA HIS A 17 -4.82 22.19 1.50
C HIS A 17 -4.96 22.02 -0.02
N ASP A 18 -5.12 20.80 -0.52
CA ASP A 18 -5.15 20.52 -1.96
C ASP A 18 -6.58 20.18 -2.42
N VAL A 19 -7.08 20.90 -3.42
CA VAL A 19 -8.29 20.50 -4.17
C VAL A 19 -7.83 19.51 -5.23
N PHE A 20 -8.10 18.23 -5.00
CA PHE A 20 -7.61 17.15 -5.84
C PHE A 20 -8.72 16.56 -6.71
N ASP A 21 -8.39 16.25 -7.97
CA ASP A 21 -9.30 15.58 -8.89
C ASP A 21 -9.40 14.08 -8.53
N MET A 22 -10.53 13.69 -7.97
CA MET A 22 -10.79 12.30 -7.57
C MET A 22 -11.17 11.42 -8.76
N ASP A 23 -11.56 12.00 -9.90
CA ASP A 23 -11.96 11.24 -11.08
C ASP A 23 -10.75 10.57 -11.74
N GLU A 24 -9.59 11.24 -11.77
CA GLU A 24 -8.33 10.65 -12.25
C GLU A 24 -7.92 9.43 -11.40
N ILE A 25 -8.02 9.53 -10.08
CA ILE A 25 -7.72 8.41 -9.17
C ILE A 25 -8.67 7.24 -9.45
N LYS A 26 -9.96 7.52 -9.66
CA LYS A 26 -10.97 6.50 -9.97
C LYS A 26 -10.66 5.81 -11.30
N GLU A 27 -10.36 6.56 -12.35
CA GLU A 27 -10.02 6.01 -13.67
C GLU A 27 -8.77 5.11 -13.60
N LEU A 28 -7.69 5.62 -13.02
CA LEU A 28 -6.44 4.86 -12.89
C LEU A 28 -6.64 3.58 -12.07
N THR A 29 -7.47 3.65 -11.03
CA THR A 29 -7.78 2.49 -10.18
C THR A 29 -8.58 1.44 -10.94
N THR A 30 -9.58 1.84 -11.72
CA THR A 30 -10.34 0.95 -12.61
C THR A 30 -9.44 0.27 -13.65
N GLU A 31 -8.47 1.00 -14.22
CA GLU A 31 -7.50 0.42 -15.15
C GLU A 31 -6.55 -0.60 -14.49
N LEU A 32 -6.27 -0.47 -13.19
CA LEU A 32 -5.52 -1.48 -12.44
C LEU A 32 -6.37 -2.74 -12.21
N LYS A 33 -7.66 -2.59 -11.88
CA LYS A 33 -8.58 -3.73 -11.65
C LYS A 33 -8.63 -4.65 -12.88
N LYS A 34 -8.70 -4.09 -14.08
CA LYS A 34 -8.76 -4.81 -15.36
C LYS A 34 -7.54 -5.69 -15.66
N ARG A 35 -6.41 -5.52 -14.94
CA ARG A 35 -5.16 -6.25 -15.21
C ARG A 35 -5.04 -7.56 -14.46
N GLN A 36 -6.01 -7.91 -13.63
CA GLN A 36 -5.98 -9.17 -12.90
C GLN A 36 -6.05 -10.36 -13.86
N TYR A 37 -5.06 -11.24 -13.77
CA TYR A 37 -5.09 -12.50 -14.49
C TYR A 37 -6.09 -13.46 -13.85
N ARG A 38 -6.53 -14.47 -14.62
CA ARG A 38 -7.47 -15.50 -14.14
C ARG A 38 -7.00 -16.22 -12.87
N ASN A 39 -5.70 -16.28 -12.59
CA ASN A 39 -5.16 -16.89 -11.37
C ASN A 39 -5.27 -15.98 -10.12
N GLY A 40 -5.62 -14.70 -10.28
CA GLY A 40 -5.73 -13.69 -9.22
C GLY A 40 -4.56 -12.72 -9.12
N THR A 41 -3.44 -12.97 -9.81
CA THR A 41 -2.26 -12.09 -9.76
C THR A 41 -2.35 -10.95 -10.78
N VAL A 42 -1.55 -9.91 -10.58
CA VAL A 42 -1.19 -8.93 -11.60
C VAL A 42 0.31 -9.05 -11.83
N GLU A 43 0.72 -9.54 -13.00
CA GLU A 43 2.13 -9.80 -13.38
C GLU A 43 2.89 -10.70 -12.38
N ASN A 44 3.46 -10.10 -11.33
CA ASN A 44 4.32 -10.73 -10.34
C ASN A 44 3.90 -10.31 -8.91
N LEU A 45 4.56 -10.88 -7.90
CA LEU A 45 4.25 -10.62 -6.49
C LEU A 45 4.29 -9.13 -6.13
N LYS A 46 5.33 -8.41 -6.57
CA LYS A 46 5.49 -6.97 -6.31
C LYS A 46 4.36 -6.17 -6.96
N THR A 47 4.03 -6.45 -8.22
CA THR A 47 2.95 -5.73 -8.90
C THR A 47 1.59 -6.05 -8.27
N THR A 48 1.32 -7.32 -7.94
CA THR A 48 0.07 -7.75 -7.27
C THR A 48 -0.11 -7.07 -5.91
N THR A 49 0.93 -7.04 -5.10
CA THR A 49 0.90 -6.38 -3.78
C THR A 49 0.68 -4.87 -3.91
N LEU A 50 1.38 -4.19 -4.83
CA LEU A 50 1.19 -2.76 -5.06
C LEU A 50 -0.23 -2.42 -5.55
N VAL A 51 -0.84 -3.28 -6.38
CA VAL A 51 -2.22 -3.08 -6.83
C VAL A 51 -3.18 -3.17 -5.64
N LEU A 52 -3.07 -4.19 -4.79
CA LEU A 52 -3.90 -4.28 -3.58
C LEU A 52 -3.71 -3.08 -2.65
N GLN A 53 -2.48 -2.62 -2.45
CA GLN A 53 -2.23 -1.42 -1.66
C GLN A 53 -2.92 -0.18 -2.26
N ALA A 54 -2.90 -0.02 -3.59
CA ALA A 54 -3.57 1.10 -4.27
C ALA A 54 -5.10 1.02 -4.13
N LEU A 55 -5.68 -0.18 -4.21
CA LEU A 55 -7.12 -0.42 -3.99
C LEU A 55 -7.52 -0.08 -2.56
N PHE A 56 -6.76 -0.53 -1.56
CA PHE A 56 -6.99 -0.20 -0.15
C PHE A 56 -6.90 1.31 0.12
N ALA A 57 -5.96 2.00 -0.53
CA ALA A 57 -5.75 3.42 -0.32
C ALA A 57 -6.87 4.27 -0.93
N SER A 58 -7.31 3.93 -2.14
CA SER A 58 -8.32 4.66 -2.91
C SER A 58 -9.75 4.42 -2.43
N GLN A 59 -9.97 3.48 -1.50
CA GLN A 59 -11.31 3.06 -1.05
C GLN A 59 -12.22 2.70 -2.22
N SER A 60 -11.66 2.15 -3.29
CA SER A 60 -12.45 1.82 -4.47
C SER A 60 -13.47 0.75 -4.10
N GLU A 61 -14.75 1.02 -4.33
CA GLU A 61 -15.82 0.06 -4.07
C GLU A 61 -15.56 -1.27 -4.78
N ALA A 62 -15.93 -2.38 -4.12
CA ALA A 62 -15.70 -3.74 -4.60
C ALA A 62 -16.40 -4.02 -5.96
N ASP A 63 -17.48 -3.29 -6.25
CA ASP A 63 -18.42 -3.64 -7.32
C ASP A 63 -18.23 -2.90 -8.65
N GLU A 64 -17.30 -1.94 -8.80
CA GLU A 64 -17.07 -1.29 -10.12
C GLU A 64 -16.01 -2.02 -10.97
N ASP A 65 -16.21 -3.33 -11.05
CA ASP A 65 -15.80 -4.28 -12.09
C ASP A 65 -14.45 -5.02 -11.99
N ASN A 66 -14.48 -6.02 -11.09
CA ASN A 66 -13.92 -7.36 -11.31
C ASN A 66 -12.48 -7.64 -10.85
N PHE A 67 -12.03 -6.97 -9.78
CA PHE A 67 -10.82 -7.40 -9.07
C PHE A 67 -11.17 -8.31 -7.89
N ASP A 68 -10.78 -9.58 -7.97
CA ASP A 68 -10.95 -10.55 -6.90
C ASP A 68 -9.81 -10.40 -5.87
N GLU A 69 -10.03 -9.53 -4.87
CA GLU A 69 -9.05 -9.24 -3.81
C GLU A 69 -8.67 -10.48 -3.01
N GLU A 70 -9.65 -11.33 -2.70
CA GLU A 70 -9.45 -12.57 -1.94
C GLU A 70 -8.52 -13.53 -2.70
N LYS A 71 -8.74 -13.67 -4.00
CA LYS A 71 -7.89 -14.50 -4.86
C LYS A 71 -6.49 -13.92 -5.00
N ALA A 72 -6.36 -12.60 -5.12
CA ALA A 72 -5.05 -11.93 -5.13
C ALA A 72 -4.29 -12.18 -3.82
N LEU A 73 -4.96 -12.02 -2.66
CA LEU A 73 -4.38 -12.28 -1.34
C LEU A 73 -3.97 -13.74 -1.17
N LYS A 74 -4.81 -14.69 -1.61
CA LYS A 74 -4.48 -16.13 -1.62
C LYS A 74 -3.23 -16.42 -2.45
N GLN A 75 -3.05 -15.76 -3.61
CA GLN A 75 -1.84 -15.94 -4.41
C GLN A 75 -0.59 -15.34 -3.76
N ILE A 76 -0.72 -14.20 -3.09
CA ILE A 76 0.37 -13.63 -2.28
C ILE A 76 0.79 -14.63 -1.21
N LEU A 77 -0.14 -15.17 -0.42
CA LEU A 77 0.18 -16.16 0.61
C LEU A 77 0.82 -17.43 0.03
N ARG A 78 0.34 -17.92 -1.13
CA ARG A 78 0.94 -19.06 -1.84
C ARG A 78 2.36 -18.82 -2.36
N SER A 79 2.75 -17.56 -2.54
CA SER A 79 4.11 -17.22 -2.96
C SER A 79 5.15 -17.39 -1.85
N GLN A 80 4.71 -17.58 -0.60
CA GLN A 80 5.60 -17.82 0.52
C GLN A 80 6.29 -19.19 0.37
N LYS A 81 7.61 -19.20 0.55
CA LYS A 81 8.44 -20.41 0.67
C LYS A 81 9.13 -20.37 2.03
N ASP A 82 8.98 -21.44 2.80
CA ASP A 82 9.55 -21.55 4.16
C ASP A 82 9.17 -20.38 5.08
N GLY A 83 7.94 -19.86 4.92
CA GLY A 83 7.42 -18.71 5.68
C GLY A 83 7.91 -17.34 5.21
N SER A 84 8.71 -17.26 4.14
CA SER A 84 9.30 -16.03 3.60
C SER A 84 8.82 -15.71 2.19
N PHE A 85 8.85 -14.43 1.80
CA PHE A 85 8.63 -13.97 0.42
C PHE A 85 9.93 -13.94 -0.42
N GLY A 86 10.98 -14.58 0.08
CA GLY A 86 12.26 -14.81 -0.61
C GLY A 86 13.28 -13.69 -0.50
N ASN A 87 12.86 -12.42 -0.64
CA ASN A 87 13.75 -11.26 -0.54
C ASN A 87 13.12 -10.07 0.18
N VAL A 88 13.96 -9.14 0.64
CA VAL A 88 13.56 -7.96 1.42
C VAL A 88 12.55 -7.08 0.67
N PRO A 89 12.72 -6.73 -0.63
CA PRO A 89 11.72 -5.96 -1.36
C PRO A 89 10.33 -6.62 -1.40
N ASN A 90 10.27 -7.93 -1.62
CA ASN A 90 8.99 -8.64 -1.63
C ASN A 90 8.31 -8.60 -0.26
N ILE A 91 9.08 -8.77 0.82
CA ILE A 91 8.58 -8.64 2.19
C ILE A 91 8.06 -7.22 2.44
N TYR A 92 8.80 -6.19 2.02
CA TYR A 92 8.42 -4.79 2.15
C TYR A 92 7.06 -4.48 1.50
N TYR A 93 6.81 -4.99 0.30
CA TYR A 93 5.53 -4.76 -0.38
C TYR A 93 4.40 -5.68 0.09
N ALA A 94 4.70 -6.90 0.54
CA ALA A 94 3.69 -7.86 0.97
C ALA A 94 3.15 -7.56 2.39
N LEU A 95 4.01 -7.16 3.33
CA LEU A 95 3.62 -6.97 4.73
C LEU A 95 2.44 -6.00 4.93
N PRO A 96 2.38 -4.81 4.29
CA PRO A 96 1.22 -3.93 4.41
C PRO A 96 -0.08 -4.60 3.97
N VAL A 97 -0.03 -5.37 2.87
CA VAL A 97 -1.21 -6.04 2.30
C VAL A 97 -1.81 -7.06 3.28
N LEU A 98 -0.96 -7.79 4.01
CA LEU A 98 -1.41 -8.77 5.01
C LEU A 98 -2.16 -8.12 6.19
N GLN A 99 -2.02 -6.81 6.36
CA GLN A 99 -2.75 -6.02 7.37
C GLN A 99 -3.82 -5.12 6.75
N CYS A 100 -4.17 -5.33 5.48
CA CYS A 100 -5.07 -4.45 4.71
C CYS A 100 -4.63 -2.98 4.76
N ARG A 101 -3.31 -2.74 4.71
CA ARG A 101 -2.69 -1.41 4.71
C ARG A 101 -1.94 -1.15 3.41
N SER A 102 -1.64 0.12 3.20
CA SER A 102 -0.91 0.64 2.05
C SER A 102 0.22 1.56 2.50
N LEU A 103 1.09 1.96 1.57
CA LEU A 103 2.09 3.00 1.81
C LEU A 103 1.48 4.34 2.23
N VAL A 104 0.23 4.63 1.87
CA VAL A 104 -0.47 5.87 2.27
C VAL A 104 -0.79 5.87 3.77
N ASN A 105 -0.73 4.72 4.45
CA ASN A 105 -0.90 4.63 5.90
C ASN A 105 0.37 4.99 6.69
N ILE A 106 1.47 5.34 6.04
CA ILE A 106 2.69 5.77 6.74
C ILE A 106 2.45 7.17 7.30
N SER A 107 2.50 7.31 8.62
CA SER A 107 2.33 8.57 9.33
C SER A 107 3.15 8.55 10.63
N SER A 108 3.71 9.70 11.01
CA SER A 108 4.39 9.90 12.28
C SER A 108 3.48 9.64 13.48
N SER A 109 2.16 9.77 13.30
CA SER A 109 1.16 9.46 14.34
C SER A 109 1.15 7.99 14.76
N HIS A 110 1.73 7.08 13.96
CA HIS A 110 1.84 5.67 14.30
C HIS A 110 3.11 5.33 15.08
N CYS A 111 4.04 6.28 15.21
CA CYS A 111 5.25 6.10 16.00
C CYS A 111 4.92 6.30 17.49
N LYS A 112 5.27 5.31 18.32
CA LYS A 112 5.34 5.55 19.77
C LYS A 112 6.48 6.51 20.03
N ALA A 113 6.29 7.46 20.95
CA ALA A 113 7.40 8.23 21.48
C ALA A 113 8.46 7.24 22.01
N PRO A 114 9.76 7.46 21.73
CA PRO A 114 10.79 6.60 22.29
C PRO A 114 10.67 6.61 23.81
N VAL A 115 10.64 5.43 24.42
CA VAL A 115 10.78 5.30 25.87
C VAL A 115 12.23 5.65 26.18
N ILE A 116 12.46 6.86 26.68
CA ILE A 116 13.78 7.28 27.15
C ILE A 116 13.99 6.65 28.53
N ASP A 117 14.30 5.36 28.56
CA ASP A 117 14.96 4.77 29.72
C ASP A 117 16.43 5.20 29.65
N GLY A 118 16.92 5.79 30.74
CA GLY A 118 18.12 6.62 30.81
C GLY A 118 19.48 5.95 30.52
N ASN A 119 19.56 4.96 29.62
CA ASN A 119 20.84 4.39 29.21
C ASN A 119 20.96 3.84 27.78
N SER A 120 20.11 4.19 26.82
CA SER A 120 20.45 4.00 25.39
C SER A 120 19.64 4.89 24.46
N MET A 121 20.31 5.88 23.89
CA MET A 121 19.80 6.78 22.87
C MET A 121 19.76 6.03 21.53
N SER A 122 18.60 5.49 21.14
CA SER A 122 18.36 5.07 19.75
C SER A 122 17.76 6.26 19.01
N ILE A 123 18.59 6.92 18.20
CA ILE A 123 18.26 8.10 17.42
C ILE A 123 17.34 7.70 16.26
N CYS A 124 16.10 8.20 16.27
CA CYS A 124 15.35 8.48 15.05
C CYS A 124 14.88 9.93 15.12
N LEU A 125 15.82 10.87 14.96
CA LEU A 125 15.52 12.28 14.79
C LEU A 125 14.98 12.51 13.38
N PHE A 126 13.66 12.64 13.25
CA PHE A 126 13.06 13.54 12.25
C PHE A 126 12.07 14.43 12.98
N SER A 127 12.58 15.55 13.49
CA SER A 127 11.76 16.70 13.85
C SER A 127 11.41 17.42 12.56
N ALA A 128 10.16 17.32 12.11
CA ALA A 128 9.58 18.29 11.19
C ALA A 128 8.79 19.27 12.06
N ALA A 129 9.46 20.36 12.44
CA ALA A 129 8.82 21.50 13.05
C ALA A 129 7.92 22.19 12.01
N SER A 130 6.77 22.63 12.49
CA SER A 130 5.76 23.43 11.80
C SER A 130 6.34 24.68 11.12
N LEU A 131 5.78 25.04 9.97
CA LEU A 131 5.62 26.40 9.48
C LEU A 131 4.29 26.48 8.73
#